data_AF-A0A177PJE3-F1
#
_entry.id   AF-A0A177PJE3-F1
#
_cell.length_a   1.000
_cell.length_b   1.000
_cell.length_c   1.000
_cell.angle_alpha   90.00
_cell.angle_beta   90.00
_cell.angle_gamma   90.00
#
_symmetry.space_group_name_H-M   'P 1'
#
loop_
_entity.id
_entity.type
_entity.pdbx_description
1 polymer ?
#
loop_
_entity_poly.entity_id
_entity_poly.type
_entity_poly.pdbx_seq_one_letter_code
_entity_poly.pdbx_strand_id
1 'polypeptide(L)'
;MLPSALPAMLACARITISTGLVLLVAAEMIGAQYGIGAYILAAGNIMDSEKLLAGVLVLSLLGTCAGAVIAALERTLLSWR
;
A
#
# COMPACT_ATOMS: atom_id res chain seq x y z
N MET A 1 0.98 22.14 -24.92
CA MET A 1 2.00 21.40 -24.14
C MET A 1 1.46 20.82 -22.81
N LEU A 2 0.42 21.41 -22.20
CA LEU A 2 -0.23 20.88 -20.97
C LEU A 2 -0.77 19.44 -21.01
N PRO A 3 -1.38 18.92 -22.10
CA PRO A 3 -1.99 17.58 -22.05
C PRO A 3 -0.97 16.43 -22.08
N SER A 4 0.27 16.68 -22.51
CA SER A 4 1.29 15.62 -22.62
C SER A 4 2.02 15.33 -21.31
N ALA A 5 2.02 16.27 -20.35
CA ALA A 5 2.74 16.13 -19.08
C ALA A 5 1.87 15.51 -17.97
N LEU A 6 0.56 15.74 -18.00
CA LEU A 6 -0.42 15.14 -17.08
C LEU A 6 -0.32 13.60 -16.98
N PRO A 7 -0.24 12.83 -18.08
CA PRO A 7 -0.10 11.37 -17.98
C PRO A 7 1.22 10.94 -17.32
N ALA A 8 2.32 11.69 -17.53
CA ALA A 8 3.60 11.40 -16.88
C ALA A 8 3.56 11.68 -15.37
N MET A 9 2.89 12.76 -14.94
CA MET A 9 2.72 13.09 -13.53
C MET A 9 1.83 12.08 -12.81
N LEU A 10 0.74 11.62 -13.45
CA LEU A 10 -0.15 10.60 -12.89
C LEU A 10 0.54 9.22 -12.79
N ALA A 11 1.35 8.86 -13.79
CA ALA A 11 2.17 7.65 -13.73
C ALA A 11 3.16 7.69 -12.55
N CYS A 12 3.84 8.84 -12.34
CA CYS A 12 4.68 9.02 -11.15
C CYS A 12 3.88 8.96 -9.85
N ALA A 13 2.71 9.61 -9.77
CA ALA A 13 1.87 9.61 -8.58
C ALA A 13 1.47 8.18 -8.18
N ARG A 14 1.06 7.33 -9.13
CA ARG A 14 0.75 5.92 -8.88
C ARG A 14 1.94 5.16 -8.27
N ILE A 15 3.14 5.36 -8.82
CA ILE A 15 4.36 4.70 -8.32
C ILE A 15 4.66 5.18 -6.91
N THR A 16 4.65 6.49 -6.66
CA THR A 16 4.96 7.06 -5.34
C THR A 16 3.95 6.64 -4.28
N ILE A 17 2.66 6.56 -4.60
CA ILE A 17 1.64 6.10 -3.64
C ILE A 17 1.84 4.62 -3.30
N SER A 18 2.12 3.78 -4.31
CA SER A 18 2.38 2.34 -4.09
C SER A 18 3.61 2.12 -3.20
N THR A 19 4.70 2.82 -3.49
CA THR A 19 5.93 2.77 -2.68
C THR A 19 5.70 3.37 -1.28
N GLY A 20 4.90 4.43 -1.17
CA GLY A 20 4.56 5.06 0.10
C GLY A 20 3.83 4.12 1.06
N LEU A 21 2.95 3.25 0.55
CA LEU A 21 2.28 2.23 1.36
C LEU A 21 3.28 1.22 1.93
N VAL A 22 4.25 0.77 1.13
CA VAL A 22 5.31 -0.13 1.60
C VAL A 22 6.17 0.54 2.68
N LEU A 23 6.53 1.81 2.48
CA LEU A 23 7.30 2.58 3.46
C LEU A 23 6.52 2.82 4.75
N LEU A 24 5.21 3.07 4.68
CA LEU A 24 4.33 3.20 5.84
C LEU A 24 4.33 1.90 6.66
N VAL A 25 4.15 0.75 6.02
CA VAL A 25 4.16 -0.56 6.70
C VAL A 25 5.52 -0.82 7.34
N ALA A 26 6.62 -0.53 6.64
CA ALA A 26 7.96 -0.65 7.20
C ALA A 26 8.15 0.25 8.42
N ALA A 27 7.60 1.47 8.40
CA ALA A 27 7.61 2.37 9.55
C ALA A 27 6.80 1.83 10.73
N GLU A 28 5.64 1.21 10.47
CA GLU A 28 4.85 0.54 11.51
C GLU A 28 5.65 -0.58 12.20
N MET A 29 6.46 -1.33 11.45
CA MET A 29 7.27 -2.42 11.99
C MET A 29 8.40 -1.96 12.91
N ILE A 30 8.91 -0.74 12.73
CA ILE A 30 10.07 -0.23 13.48
C ILE A 30 9.65 0.59 14.70
N GLY A 31 8.59 1.40 14.58
CA GLY A 31 8.28 2.44 15.57
C GLY A 31 6.86 2.48 16.10
N ALA A 32 5.91 1.73 15.52
CA ALA A 32 4.53 1.78 15.96
C ALA A 32 4.24 0.72 17.02
N GLN A 33 3.55 1.12 18.10
CA GLN A 33 3.01 0.20 19.10
C GLN A 33 1.75 -0.52 18.59
N TYR A 34 1.09 0.07 17.60
CA TYR A 34 -0.14 -0.43 16.98
C TYR A 34 -0.04 -0.27 15.47
N GLY A 35 -0.45 -1.30 14.73
CA GLY A 35 -0.35 -1.34 13.28
C GLY A 35 -0.35 -2.77 12.77
N ILE A 36 -0.59 -2.96 11.48
CA ILE A 36 -0.63 -4.31 10.89
C ILE A 36 0.79 -4.81 10.71
N GLY A 37 1.73 -3.92 10.36
CA GLY A 37 3.15 -4.24 10.33
C GLY A 37 3.66 -4.67 11.72
N ALA A 38 3.31 -3.91 12.76
CA ALA A 38 3.66 -4.24 14.14
C ALA A 38 3.03 -5.57 14.60
N TYR A 39 1.78 -5.85 14.21
CA TYR A 39 1.10 -7.11 14.53
C TYR A 39 1.77 -8.32 13.87
N ILE A 40 2.11 -8.23 12.58
CA ILE A 40 2.82 -9.29 11.87
C ILE A 40 4.19 -9.54 12.50
N LEU A 41 4.92 -8.47 12.83
CA LEU A 41 6.23 -8.57 13.46
C LEU A 41 6.13 -9.22 14.84
N ALA A 42 5.14 -8.83 15.65
CA ALA A 42 4.89 -9.44 16.95
C ALA A 42 4.53 -10.93 16.83
N ALA A 43 3.62 -11.29 15.91
CA ALA A 43 3.25 -12.68 15.65
C ALA A 43 4.43 -13.54 15.15
N GLY A 44 5.29 -12.97 14.30
CA GLY A 44 6.51 -13.61 13.83
C GLY A 44 7.55 -13.82 14.93
N ASN A 45 7.67 -12.86 15.85
CA ASN A 45 8.60 -12.98 16.97
C ASN A 45 8.25 -14.12 17.94
N ILE A 46 6.94 -14.41 18.10
CA ILE A 46 6.46 -15.55 18.92
C ILE A 46 6.27 -16.84 18.11
N MET A 47 6.67 -16.86 16.83
CA MET A 47 6.49 -17.97 15.87
C MET A 47 5.04 -18.49 15.77
N ASP A 48 4.06 -17.62 16.00
CA ASP A 48 2.64 -17.95 15.96
C ASP A 48 2.14 -17.83 14.50
N SER A 49 2.31 -18.93 13.76
CA SER A 49 2.08 -19.01 12.31
C SER A 49 0.64 -18.68 11.93
N GLU A 50 -0.33 -18.99 12.80
CA GLU A 50 -1.74 -18.70 12.58
C GLU A 50 -2.01 -17.18 12.57
N LYS A 51 -1.47 -16.47 13.56
CA LYS A 51 -1.57 -15.00 13.63
C LYS A 51 -0.76 -14.31 12.54
N LEU A 52 0.41 -14.85 12.21
CA LEU A 52 1.25 -14.32 11.14
C LEU A 52 0.52 -14.41 9.79
N LEU A 53 -0.05 -15.58 9.46
CA LEU A 53 -0.83 -15.76 8.24
C LEU A 53 -2.06 -14.85 8.21
N ALA A 54 -2.80 -14.73 9.32
CA ALA A 54 -3.92 -13.81 9.42
C ALA A 54 -3.49 -12.36 9.14
N GLY A 55 -2.37 -11.92 9.72
CA GLY A 55 -1.81 -10.58 9.49
C GLY A 55 -1.40 -10.37 8.03
N VAL A 56 -0.71 -11.33 7.42
CA VAL A 56 -0.29 -11.27 6.00
C VAL A 56 -1.51 -11.25 5.07
N LEU A 57 -2.56 -12.03 5.37
CA LEU A 57 -3.80 -12.01 4.59
C LEU A 57 -4.49 -10.64 4.64
N VAL A 58 -4.60 -10.04 5.83
CA VAL A 58 -5.15 -8.69 6.00
C VAL A 58 -4.30 -7.66 5.26
N LEU A 59 -2.97 -7.75 5.37
CA LEU A 59 -2.04 -6.87 4.68
C LEU A 59 -2.15 -7.01 3.14
N SER A 60 -2.30 -8.24 2.64
CA SER A 60 -2.48 -8.53 1.22
C SER A 60 -3.81 -7.97 0.70
N LEU A 61 -4.88 -8.10 1.50
CA LEU A 61 -6.19 -7.54 1.18
C LEU A 61 -6.11 -6.01 1.12
N LEU A 62 -5.48 -5.38 2.11
CA LEU A 62 -5.30 -3.93 2.16
C LEU A 62 -4.40 -3.42 1.03
N GLY A 63 -3.30 -4.10 0.75
CA GLY A 63 -2.42 -3.76 -0.37
C GLY A 63 -3.15 -3.87 -1.71
N THR A 64 -3.98 -4.90 -1.88
CA THR A 64 -4.82 -5.08 -3.07
C THR A 64 -5.91 -4.02 -3.17
N CYS A 65 -6.60 -3.72 -2.06
CA CYS A 65 -7.62 -2.66 -2.00
C CYS A 65 -7.00 -1.29 -2.28
N ALA A 66 -5.86 -0.96 -1.67
CA ALA A 66 -5.14 0.27 -1.94
C ALA A 66 -4.70 0.35 -3.41
N GLY A 67 -4.14 -0.73 -3.96
CA GLY A 67 -3.80 -0.84 -5.37
C GLY A 67 -5.02 -0.63 -6.29
N ALA A 68 -6.17 -1.20 -5.94
CA ALA A 68 -7.42 -1.06 -6.67
C ALA A 68 -7.98 0.37 -6.58
N VAL A 69 -7.92 1.02 -5.42
CA VAL A 69 -8.31 2.42 -5.23
C VAL A 69 -7.42 3.33 -6.07
N ILE A 70 -6.11 3.07 -6.10
CA ILE A 70 -5.15 3.81 -6.94
C ILE A 70 -5.47 3.61 -8.42
N ALA A 71 -5.73 2.37 -8.86
CA ALA A 71 -6.09 2.07 -10.24
C ALA A 71 -7.44 2.70 -10.64
N ALA A 72 -8.40 2.78 -9.71
CA ALA A 72 -9.66 3.48 -9.92
C ALA A 72 -9.44 4.99 -10.06
N LEU A 73 -8.65 5.60 -9.18
CA LEU A 73 -8.26 7.01 -9.28
C LEU A 73 -7.54 7.32 -10.59
N GLU A 74 -6.63 6.45 -11.03
CA GLU A 74 -5.96 6.56 -12.31
C GLU A 74 -6.97 6.56 -13.47
N ARG A 75 -7.97 5.66 -13.43
CA ARG A 75 -9.05 5.60 -14.42
C ARG A 75 -9.98 6.81 -14.40
N THR A 76 -10.32 7.35 -13.23
CA THR A 76 -11.19 8.54 -13.13
C THR A 76 -10.46 9.80 -13.61
N LEU A 77 -9.16 9.92 -13.31
CA LEU A 77 -8.33 11.05 -13.76
C LEU A 77 -7.95 10.95 -15.25
N LEU A 78 -7.73 9.74 -15.78
CA LEU A 78 -7.58 9.49 -17.22
C LEU A 78 -8.90 9.45 -17.99
N SER A 79 -10.05 9.53 -17.32
CA SER A 79 -11.37 9.57 -17.98
C SER A 79 -11.61 10.85 -18.77
N TRP A 80 -10.73 11.85 -18.66
CA TRP A 80 -10.70 13.07 -19.48
C TRP A 80 -10.02 12.88 -20.85
N ARG A 81 -9.90 11.64 -21.32
CA ARG A 81 -9.71 11.37 -22.74
C ARG A 81 -10.86 11.95 -23.57
#